data_AF-A0A8S3TU85-F1
#
_entry.id   AF-A0A8S3TU85-F1
#
_cell.length_a   1.000
_cell.length_b   1.000
_cell.length_c   1.000
_cell.angle_alpha   90.00
_cell.angle_beta   90.00
_cell.angle_gamma   90.00
#
_symmetry.space_group_name_H-M   'P 1'
#
loop_
_entity.id
_entity.type
_entity.pdbx_description
1 polymer ?
#
loop_
_entity_poly.entity_id
_entity_poly.type
_entity_poly.pdbx_seq_one_letter_code
_entity_poly.pdbx_strand_id
1 'polypeptide(L)'
;MNGRKEKVYHLDNNGQSIFTVPARITSDNDNNCYVLDRLSADYDGRIVALNKTNGIRWVYSDQHINKQRTFTPKDLIATKSDNIIVADSTHHIIHIIDTYYGQCLYYLYTKDQLGIKLPFSLEFDNTGTLYIGCGTYKNGSDEAKLYTVQVSGFGIW
;
A
#
# COMPACT_ATOMS: atom_id res chain seq x y z
N MET A 1 -15.22 -19.92 17.99
CA MET A 1 -15.23 -19.16 16.73
C MET A 1 -15.10 -20.17 15.60
N ASN A 2 -16.10 -20.30 14.72
CA ASN A 2 -16.05 -21.27 13.62
C ASN A 2 -15.79 -20.52 12.31
N GLY A 3 -14.67 -20.80 11.65
CA GLY A 3 -14.36 -20.23 10.34
C GLY A 3 -15.02 -21.04 9.22
N ARG A 4 -15.55 -20.36 8.21
CA ARG A 4 -16.03 -20.98 6.96
C ARG A 4 -15.39 -20.29 5.77
N LYS A 5 -14.87 -21.06 4.82
CA LYS A 5 -14.43 -20.55 3.52
C LYS A 5 -15.66 -20.18 2.69
N GLU A 6 -15.80 -18.90 2.34
CA GLU A 6 -16.93 -18.43 1.52
C GLU A 6 -16.56 -18.20 0.06
N LYS A 7 -15.46 -17.49 -0.20
CA LYS A 7 -15.03 -17.12 -1.56
C LYS A 7 -13.51 -17.25 -1.69
N VAL A 8 -13.06 -17.61 -2.89
CA VAL A 8 -11.64 -17.69 -3.25
C VAL A 8 -11.40 -16.83 -4.48
N TYR A 9 -10.55 -15.83 -4.34
CA TYR A 9 -10.05 -15.03 -5.46
C TYR A 9 -8.74 -15.67 -5.92
N HIS A 10 -8.71 -16.23 -7.12
CA HIS A 10 -7.48 -16.83 -7.67
C HIS A 10 -7.32 -16.66 -9.18
N LEU A 11 -8.41 -16.55 -9.97
CA LEU A 11 -8.36 -16.30 -11.41
C LEU A 11 -9.14 -15.05 -11.83
N ASP A 12 -8.67 -14.40 -12.90
CA ASP A 12 -9.39 -13.34 -13.59
C ASP A 12 -10.41 -13.92 -14.61
N ASN A 13 -11.06 -13.04 -15.37
CA ASN A 13 -12.04 -13.43 -16.38
C ASN A 13 -11.44 -14.21 -17.56
N ASN A 14 -10.11 -14.20 -17.73
CA ASN A 14 -9.38 -14.94 -18.75
C ASN A 14 -8.81 -16.27 -18.22
N GLY A 15 -9.06 -16.59 -16.95
CA GLY A 15 -8.49 -17.78 -16.30
C GLY A 15 -7.01 -17.63 -15.93
N GLN A 16 -6.48 -16.41 -15.84
CA GLN A 16 -5.11 -16.13 -15.40
C GLN A 16 -5.05 -15.85 -13.90
N SER A 17 -3.93 -16.21 -13.25
CA SER A 17 -3.76 -15.95 -11.83
C SER A 17 -3.83 -14.46 -11.51
N ILE A 18 -4.68 -14.07 -10.56
CA ILE A 18 -4.79 -12.68 -10.13
C ILE A 18 -3.68 -12.25 -9.16
N PHE A 19 -3.01 -13.22 -8.54
CA PHE A 19 -1.95 -12.98 -7.56
C PHE A 19 -0.71 -13.80 -7.89
N THR A 20 0.45 -13.25 -7.57
CA THR A 20 1.71 -13.98 -7.48
C THR A 20 1.95 -14.37 -6.02
N VAL A 21 1.98 -13.39 -5.11
CA VAL A 21 2.07 -13.59 -3.66
C VAL A 21 1.28 -12.47 -2.94
N PRO A 22 0.04 -12.73 -2.48
CA PRO A 22 -0.74 -11.74 -1.74
C PRO A 22 -0.15 -11.56 -0.33
N ALA A 23 0.59 -10.47 -0.11
CA ALA A 23 1.49 -10.32 1.04
C ALA A 23 0.96 -9.40 2.16
N ARG A 24 0.15 -8.39 1.82
CA ARG A 24 -0.55 -7.51 2.78
C ARG A 24 -1.95 -7.23 2.28
N ILE A 25 -2.89 -7.03 3.22
CA ILE A 25 -4.30 -6.86 2.93
C ILE A 25 -4.86 -5.78 3.86
N THR A 26 -5.65 -4.87 3.29
CA THR A 26 -6.50 -3.92 4.04
C THR A 26 -7.90 -3.90 3.41
N SER A 27 -8.88 -3.38 4.14
CA SER A 27 -10.25 -3.19 3.64
C SER A 27 -10.81 -1.83 4.04
N ASP A 28 -11.71 -1.29 3.22
CA ASP A 28 -12.48 -0.09 3.55
C ASP A 28 -13.81 -0.42 4.24
N ASN A 29 -14.59 0.62 4.55
CA ASN A 29 -15.90 0.49 5.20
C ASN A 29 -16.95 -0.20 4.31
N ASP A 30 -16.76 -0.17 3.00
CA ASP A 30 -17.63 -0.82 2.01
C ASP A 30 -17.27 -2.30 1.78
N ASN A 31 -16.33 -2.83 2.56
CA ASN A 31 -15.79 -4.18 2.46
C ASN A 31 -15.12 -4.47 1.11
N ASN A 32 -14.61 -3.44 0.44
CA ASN A 32 -13.64 -3.64 -0.64
C ASN A 32 -12.32 -4.07 -0.01
N CYS A 33 -11.56 -4.87 -0.76
CA CYS A 33 -10.31 -5.45 -0.29
C CYS A 33 -9.17 -4.98 -1.19
N TYR A 34 -8.09 -4.52 -0.59
CA TYR A 34 -6.90 -4.05 -1.28
C TYR A 34 -5.75 -4.92 -0.88
N VAL A 35 -5.09 -5.51 -1.88
CA VAL A 35 -4.07 -6.52 -1.69
C VAL A 35 -2.77 -6.03 -2.29
N LEU A 36 -1.73 -5.97 -1.47
CA LEU A 36 -0.36 -5.86 -1.97
C LEU A 36 0.07 -7.23 -2.47
N ASP A 37 0.17 -7.34 -3.79
CA ASP A 37 0.64 -8.52 -4.49
C ASP A 37 2.13 -8.36 -4.81
N ARG A 38 2.96 -9.21 -4.21
CA ARG A 38 4.41 -9.22 -4.44
C ARG A 38 4.71 -10.08 -5.66
N LEU A 39 5.37 -9.48 -6.64
CA LEU A 39 5.60 -10.03 -7.97
C LEU A 39 6.96 -10.73 -8.11
N SER A 40 7.96 -10.36 -7.30
CA SER A 40 9.31 -10.91 -7.38
C SER A 40 9.96 -11.12 -6.01
N ALA A 41 11.09 -11.82 -5.99
CA ALA A 41 11.94 -11.96 -4.81
C ALA A 41 12.54 -10.62 -4.36
N ASP A 42 12.69 -9.67 -5.29
CA ASP A 42 13.18 -8.31 -5.05
C ASP A 42 12.10 -7.38 -4.49
N TYR A 43 10.94 -7.94 -4.15
CA TYR A 43 9.80 -7.25 -3.55
C TYR A 43 9.12 -6.22 -4.45
N ASP A 44 9.29 -6.32 -5.76
CA ASP A 44 8.45 -5.60 -6.71
C ASP A 44 7.00 -5.97 -6.43
N GLY A 45 6.10 -4.99 -6.53
CA GLY A 45 4.72 -5.22 -6.17
C GLY A 45 3.73 -4.44 -7.02
N ARG A 46 2.47 -4.71 -6.74
CA ARG A 46 1.32 -3.95 -7.21
C ARG A 46 0.23 -4.02 -6.15
N ILE A 47 -0.72 -3.09 -6.21
CA ILE A 47 -1.93 -3.12 -5.40
C ILE A 47 -3.08 -3.58 -6.27
N VAL A 48 -3.77 -4.64 -5.85
CA VAL A 48 -4.95 -5.18 -6.52
C VAL A 48 -6.17 -4.85 -5.68
N ALA A 49 -7.11 -4.10 -6.24
CA ALA A 49 -8.39 -3.85 -5.60
C ALA A 49 -9.41 -4.90 -6.02
N LEU A 50 -10.10 -5.45 -5.03
CA LEU A 50 -11.17 -6.43 -5.20
C LEU A 50 -12.48 -5.85 -4.67
N ASN A 51 -13.58 -6.15 -5.34
CA ASN A 51 -14.90 -6.05 -4.73
C ASN A 51 -15.44 -7.43 -4.35
N LYS A 52 -16.46 -7.42 -3.48
CA LYS A 52 -17.10 -8.63 -2.96
C LYS A 52 -17.81 -9.45 -4.05
N THR A 53 -18.25 -8.83 -5.14
CA THR A 53 -19.10 -9.44 -6.18
C THR A 53 -18.35 -9.76 -7.47
N ASN A 54 -17.73 -8.78 -8.10
CA ASN A 54 -17.24 -8.81 -9.49
C ASN A 54 -15.73 -9.14 -9.65
N GLY A 55 -14.97 -9.35 -8.57
CA GLY A 55 -13.54 -9.68 -8.66
C GLY A 55 -12.65 -8.43 -8.68
N ILE A 56 -11.70 -8.37 -9.62
CA ILE A 56 -10.75 -7.24 -9.73
C ILE A 56 -11.49 -5.99 -10.19
N ARG A 57 -11.29 -4.88 -9.46
CA ARG A 57 -11.75 -3.54 -9.84
C ARG A 57 -10.70 -2.79 -10.64
N TRP A 58 -9.50 -2.72 -10.09
CA TRP A 58 -8.37 -2.00 -10.66
C TRP A 58 -7.07 -2.57 -10.09
N VAL A 59 -5.97 -2.29 -10.79
CA VAL A 59 -4.63 -2.66 -10.40
C VAL A 59 -3.75 -1.42 -10.47
N TYR A 60 -3.10 -1.09 -9.36
CA TYR A 60 -2.13 -0.01 -9.28
C TYR A 60 -0.72 -0.57 -9.25
N SER A 61 0.11 -0.13 -10.19
CA SER A 61 1.56 -0.30 -10.17
C SER A 61 2.16 1.07 -10.46
N ASP A 62 2.99 1.61 -9.58
CA ASP A 62 3.61 2.89 -9.89
C ASP A 62 4.62 2.73 -11.04
N GLN A 63 4.41 3.51 -12.10
CA GLN A 63 5.28 3.59 -13.28
C GLN A 63 5.88 5.00 -13.47
N HIS A 64 5.54 5.95 -12.59
CA HIS A 64 5.72 7.37 -12.87
C HIS A 64 6.94 7.97 -12.14
N ILE A 65 7.30 7.47 -10.95
CA ILE A 65 8.28 8.15 -10.11
C ILE A 65 9.73 7.96 -10.60
N ASN A 66 10.11 6.78 -11.09
CA ASN A 66 11.40 6.56 -11.74
C ASN A 66 11.46 5.20 -12.45
N LYS A 67 11.70 5.15 -13.77
CA LYS A 67 11.84 3.87 -14.51
C LYS A 67 13.07 3.05 -14.13
N GLN A 68 14.05 3.64 -13.44
CA GLN A 68 15.27 2.94 -13.02
C GLN A 68 15.10 2.13 -11.74
N ARG A 69 14.03 2.36 -10.98
CA ARG A 69 13.73 1.65 -9.73
C ARG A 69 12.33 1.08 -9.77
N THR A 70 12.15 -0.09 -9.18
CA THR A 70 10.86 -0.76 -9.18
C THR A 70 9.99 -0.27 -8.02
N PHE A 71 8.68 -0.22 -8.25
CA PHE A 71 7.69 0.03 -7.20
C PHE A 71 7.75 -1.11 -6.19
N THR A 72 8.22 -0.79 -4.97
CA THR A 72 8.50 -1.78 -3.93
C THR A 72 7.63 -1.51 -2.69
N PRO A 73 6.31 -1.75 -2.79
CA PRO A 73 5.41 -1.53 -1.69
C PRO A 73 5.73 -2.51 -0.55
N LYS A 74 5.74 -2.01 0.69
CA LYS A 74 5.97 -2.83 1.89
C LYS A 74 4.74 -2.99 2.76
N ASP A 75 3.88 -1.97 2.76
CA ASP A 75 2.64 -1.96 3.52
C ASP A 75 1.59 -1.11 2.85
N LEU A 76 0.33 -1.36 3.21
CA LEU A 76 -0.81 -0.55 2.79
C LEU A 76 -1.89 -0.53 3.87
N ILE A 77 -2.54 0.62 4.00
CA ILE A 77 -3.67 0.82 4.91
C ILE A 77 -4.77 1.58 4.19
N ALA A 78 -6.02 1.20 4.43
CA ALA A 78 -7.17 1.97 3.97
C ALA A 78 -7.51 3.02 5.04
N THR A 79 -7.70 4.26 4.62
CA THR A 79 -8.17 5.34 5.50
C THR A 79 -9.70 5.37 5.50
N LYS A 80 -10.30 6.05 6.48
CA LYS A 80 -11.75 6.25 6.54
C LYS A 80 -12.31 7.16 5.46
N SER A 81 -11.43 7.95 4.85
CA SER A 81 -11.74 8.99 3.87
C SER A 81 -11.60 8.49 2.42
N ASP A 82 -11.85 7.21 2.18
CA ASP A 82 -11.76 6.58 0.85
C ASP A 82 -10.39 6.66 0.16
N ASN A 83 -9.29 6.54 0.93
CA ASN A 83 -7.95 6.43 0.35
C ASN A 83 -7.22 5.18 0.84
N ILE A 84 -6.17 4.86 0.11
CA ILE A 84 -5.20 3.85 0.48
C ILE A 84 -3.85 4.54 0.56
N ILE A 85 -3.19 4.37 1.70
CA ILE A 85 -1.83 4.84 1.92
C ILE A 85 -0.90 3.66 1.70
N VAL A 86 0.11 3.82 0.85
CA VAL A 86 1.06 2.76 0.51
C VAL A 86 2.49 3.21 0.77
N ALA A 87 3.26 2.39 1.47
CA ALA A 87 4.69 2.63 1.72
C ALA A 87 5.54 2.08 0.59
N ASP A 88 6.17 2.95 -0.20
CA ASP A 88 7.19 2.54 -1.17
C ASP A 88 8.59 2.75 -0.61
N SER A 89 9.19 1.62 -0.20
CA SER A 89 10.51 1.60 0.41
C SER A 89 11.62 2.05 -0.52
N THR A 90 11.56 1.68 -1.81
CA THR A 90 12.67 1.87 -2.77
C THR A 90 12.73 3.31 -3.27
N HIS A 91 11.56 3.95 -3.41
CA HIS A 91 11.48 5.36 -3.75
C HIS A 91 11.53 6.28 -2.51
N HIS A 92 11.33 5.74 -1.31
CA HIS A 92 11.24 6.50 -0.05
C HIS A 92 10.08 7.51 -0.08
N ILE A 93 8.90 7.02 -0.46
CA ILE A 93 7.69 7.81 -0.68
C ILE A 93 6.50 7.08 -0.07
N ILE A 94 5.52 7.85 0.38
CA ILE A 94 4.17 7.34 0.66
C ILE A 94 3.24 7.77 -0.48
N HIS A 95 2.52 6.81 -1.04
CA HIS A 95 1.52 7.02 -2.08
C HIS A 95 0.16 7.15 -1.40
N ILE A 96 -0.63 8.14 -1.79
CA ILE A 96 -2.03 8.27 -1.41
C ILE A 96 -2.85 8.02 -2.66
N ILE A 97 -3.59 6.93 -2.66
CA ILE A 97 -4.33 6.40 -3.81
C ILE A 97 -5.82 6.45 -3.48
N ASP A 98 -6.66 6.87 -4.42
CA ASP A 98 -8.10 6.83 -4.22
C ASP A 98 -8.64 5.39 -4.30
N THR A 99 -9.64 5.06 -3.47
CA THR A 99 -10.23 3.72 -3.44
C THR A 99 -11.12 3.42 -4.65
N TYR A 100 -11.61 4.45 -5.36
CA TYR A 100 -12.63 4.33 -6.41
C TYR A 100 -12.03 3.80 -7.72
N TYR A 101 -11.00 4.47 -8.21
CA TYR A 101 -10.35 4.27 -9.51
C TYR A 101 -8.89 3.81 -9.38
N GLY A 102 -8.30 3.84 -8.19
CA GLY A 102 -6.91 3.43 -7.98
C GLY A 102 -5.90 4.42 -8.56
N GLN A 103 -6.26 5.70 -8.66
CA GLN A 103 -5.36 6.76 -9.12
C GLN A 103 -4.58 7.30 -7.93
N CYS A 104 -3.30 7.59 -8.17
CA CYS A 104 -2.48 8.26 -7.17
C CYS A 104 -2.89 9.73 -7.10
N LEU A 105 -3.44 10.14 -5.96
CA LEU A 105 -3.81 11.51 -5.66
C LEU A 105 -2.60 12.34 -5.28
N TYR A 106 -1.73 11.78 -4.42
CA TYR A 106 -0.60 12.49 -3.85
C TYR A 106 0.60 11.58 -3.58
N TYR A 107 1.77 12.19 -3.61
CA TYR A 107 3.02 11.61 -3.12
C TYR A 107 3.52 12.43 -1.94
N LEU A 108 3.79 11.78 -0.81
CA LEU A 108 4.55 12.35 0.28
C LEU A 108 6.01 11.87 0.14
N TYR A 109 6.89 12.78 -0.28
CA TYR A 109 8.30 12.50 -0.52
C TYR A 109 9.07 12.46 0.80
N THR A 110 8.95 11.34 1.53
CA THR A 110 9.38 11.26 2.93
C THR A 110 10.86 11.55 3.12
N LYS A 111 11.72 11.14 2.18
CA LYS A 111 13.15 11.39 2.28
C LYS A 111 13.49 12.87 2.09
N ASP A 112 12.99 13.47 1.02
CA ASP A 112 13.40 14.82 0.64
C ASP A 112 12.71 15.89 1.49
N GLN A 113 11.49 15.63 1.94
CA GLN A 113 10.70 16.56 2.74
C GLN A 113 10.91 16.37 4.25
N LEU A 114 11.12 15.14 4.72
CA LEU A 114 11.12 14.80 6.15
C LEU A 114 12.40 14.09 6.61
N GLY A 115 13.32 13.75 5.72
CA GLY A 115 14.52 12.96 6.05
C GLY A 115 14.24 11.50 6.37
N ILE A 116 13.02 11.02 6.12
CA ILE A 116 12.56 9.66 6.44
C ILE A 116 12.84 8.74 5.24
N LYS A 117 13.67 7.72 5.43
CA LYS A 117 14.04 6.76 4.37
C LYS A 117 13.44 5.39 4.65
N LEU A 118 13.24 4.62 3.59
CA LEU A 118 12.84 3.21 3.66
C LEU A 118 11.55 2.98 4.49
N PRO A 119 10.42 3.64 4.16
CA PRO A 119 9.16 3.34 4.82
C PRO A 119 8.81 1.87 4.62
N PHE A 120 8.45 1.19 5.70
CA PHE A 120 8.25 -0.26 5.71
C PHE A 120 6.88 -0.67 6.27
N SER A 121 6.41 -0.01 7.33
CA SER A 121 5.10 -0.29 7.94
C SER A 121 4.35 1.02 8.20
N LEU A 122 3.02 0.95 8.13
CA LEU A 122 2.16 2.12 8.27
C LEU A 122 1.02 1.86 9.26
N GLU A 123 0.61 2.93 9.95
CA GLU A 123 -0.67 3.00 10.64
C GLU A 123 -1.19 4.44 10.55
N PHE A 124 -2.49 4.63 10.43
CA PHE A 124 -3.08 5.97 10.32
C PHE A 124 -4.22 6.11 11.30
N ASP A 125 -4.06 7.02 12.24
CA ASP A 125 -5.05 7.19 13.29
C ASP A 125 -6.18 8.15 12.89
N ASN A 126 -7.22 8.18 13.73
CA ASN A 126 -8.39 9.02 13.52
C ASN A 126 -8.14 10.52 13.76
N THR A 127 -6.93 10.90 14.20
CA THR A 127 -6.54 12.30 14.44
C THR A 127 -5.69 12.87 13.29
N GLY A 128 -5.48 12.08 12.24
CA GLY A 128 -4.71 12.47 11.07
C GLY A 128 -3.20 12.28 11.24
N THR A 129 -2.77 11.48 12.21
CA THR A 129 -1.36 11.13 12.38
C THR A 129 -1.05 9.85 11.61
N LEU A 130 -0.08 9.94 10.70
CA LEU A 130 0.52 8.82 10.00
C LEU A 130 1.76 8.33 10.77
N TYR A 131 1.72 7.09 11.21
CA TYR A 131 2.85 6.39 11.81
C TYR A 131 3.62 5.67 10.70
N ILE A 132 4.94 5.86 10.66
CA ILE A 132 5.81 5.28 9.63
C ILE A 132 6.96 4.54 10.31
N GLY A 133 6.91 3.22 10.28
CA GLY A 133 8.04 2.37 10.65
C GLY A 133 9.05 2.30 9.51
N CYS A 134 10.32 2.58 9.81
CA CYS A 134 11.40 2.68 8.84
C CYS A 134 12.60 1.85 9.26
N GLY A 135 13.36 1.36 8.28
CA GLY A 135 14.62 0.65 8.48
C GLY A 135 14.64 -0.73 7.83
N THR A 136 15.83 -1.35 7.77
CA THR A 136 15.98 -2.71 7.25
C THR A 136 16.60 -3.62 8.30
N TYR A 137 16.31 -4.91 8.20
CA TYR A 137 16.89 -5.94 9.07
C TYR A 137 18.39 -6.19 8.81
N LYS A 138 19.02 -5.56 7.81
CA LYS A 138 20.42 -5.84 7.44
C LYS A 138 21.39 -4.79 8.00
N ASN A 139 22.19 -5.24 8.97
CA ASN A 139 23.52 -4.73 9.35
C ASN A 139 23.66 -3.21 9.57
N GLY A 140 23.05 -2.72 10.66
CA GLY A 140 23.67 -1.70 11.52
C GLY A 140 23.89 -0.28 11.00
N SER A 141 23.43 0.08 9.79
CA SER A 141 23.67 1.43 9.24
C SER A 141 22.47 2.38 9.30
N ASP A 142 21.25 1.88 9.46
CA ASP A 142 20.06 2.71 9.70
C ASP A 142 19.27 2.10 10.88
N GLU A 143 19.29 2.76 12.03
CA GLU A 143 18.49 2.37 13.19
C GLU A 143 17.01 2.29 12.79
N ALA A 144 16.36 1.18 13.15
CA ALA A 144 14.92 1.06 12.99
C ALA A 144 14.23 2.20 13.77
N LYS A 145 13.44 3.00 13.08
CA LYS A 145 12.79 4.20 13.63
C LYS A 145 11.31 4.19 13.36
N LEU A 146 10.55 4.72 14.31
CA LEU A 146 9.13 5.03 14.14
C LEU A 146 8.99 6.54 14.08
N TYR A 147 8.37 7.03 13.01
CA TYR A 147 8.07 8.44 12.83
C TYR A 147 6.57 8.67 12.92
N THR A 148 6.18 9.85 13.41
CA THR A 148 4.81 10.35 13.34
C THR A 148 4.78 11.56 12.44
N VAL A 149 3.91 11.56 11.44
CA VAL A 149 3.74 12.65 10.48
C VAL A 149 2.30 13.11 10.55
N GLN A 150 2.08 14.39 10.86
CA GLN A 150 0.75 14.96 10.79
C GLN A 150 0.39 15.21 9.33
N VAL A 151 -0.68 14.58 8.87
CA VAL A 151 -1.16 14.71 7.48
C VAL A 151 -2.38 15.64 7.51
N SER A 152 -2.13 16.96 7.45
CA SER A 152 -3.19 17.98 7.41
C SER A 152 -3.29 18.62 6.02
N GLY A 153 -4.51 18.86 5.54
CA GLY A 153 -4.75 19.70 4.34
C GLY A 153 -5.02 18.96 3.03
N PHE A 154 -5.17 17.64 3.04
CA PHE A 154 -5.35 16.85 1.81
C PHE A 154 -6.81 16.61 1.40
N GLY A 155 -7.80 17.25 2.06
CA GLY A 155 -9.23 17.04 1.73
C GLY A 155 -9.73 15.62 1.99
N ILE A 156 -8.96 14.85 2.75
CA ILE A 156 -9.18 13.44 3.10
C ILE A 156 -9.63 13.38 4.56
N TRP A 157 -10.91 13.66 4.79
CA TRP A 157 -11.58 13.46 6.09
C TRP A 157 -12.88 12.70 5.87
#